data_AF-A0A7Y3KWH5-F1
#
_entry.id   AF-A0A7Y3KWH5-F1
#
_cell.length_a   1.000
_cell.length_b   1.000
_cell.length_c   1.000
_cell.angle_alpha   90.00
_cell.angle_beta   90.00
_cell.angle_gamma   90.00
#
_symmetry.space_group_name_H-M   'P 1'
#
loop_
_entity.id
_entity.type
_entity.pdbx_description
1 polymer ?
#
loop_
_entity_poly.entity_id
_entity_poly.type
_entity_poly.pdbx_seq_one_letter_code
_entity_poly.pdbx_strand_id
1 'polypeptide(L)'
;MNRIIIALLGALCAGGIAATRDAGHLERSRIEDPLLALGGAISSMALMRAGGVAPILAATATGLIGGLSVRWIKGARDYHGAPIYAGAFVGITSALVLPSFWWVLLAGVVTGFIWSLSRDAWVGIGGKMGTMALISTFAVSLVARSVHQRGPGAHPLEAHSILLAAFLVGGVAAPVTHYLSHQRGWGAVLGSSVPTAAFSLVMALLPASSLPHGNVLSYLWYGSSFVGMTTPERVARSFWAIALTGLLFTWLALRFGPVLSGMGGTAGVVALVSVFTMRGIQSLSRLKRT
;
A
#
# COMPACT_ATOMS: atom_id res chain seq x y z
N MET A 1 15.04 4.50 24.79
CA MET A 1 15.46 3.89 23.51
C MET A 1 14.50 4.19 22.35
N ASN A 2 13.18 3.98 22.47
CA ASN A 2 12.23 4.19 21.35
C ASN A 2 12.16 5.61 20.76
N ARG A 3 12.26 6.67 21.57
CA ARG A 3 12.09 8.06 21.07
C ARG A 3 13.20 8.49 20.12
N ILE A 4 14.44 8.06 20.37
CA ILE A 4 15.60 8.40 19.54
C ILE A 4 15.49 7.72 18.17
N ILE A 5 15.17 6.42 18.15
CA ILE A 5 15.00 5.67 16.89
C ILE A 5 13.87 6.29 16.06
N ILE A 6 12.74 6.63 16.67
CA ILE A 6 11.62 7.29 15.97
C ILE A 6 12.02 8.67 15.44
N ALA A 7 12.73 9.48 16.23
CA ALA A 7 13.21 10.79 15.79
C ALA A 7 14.19 10.68 14.62
N LEU A 8 15.11 9.72 14.65
CA LEU A 8 16.04 9.44 13.56
C LEU A 8 15.30 8.99 12.29
N LEU A 9 14.34 8.07 12.40
CA LEU A 9 13.52 7.64 11.26
C LEU A 9 12.70 8.82 10.69
N GLY A 10 12.16 9.67 11.55
CA GLY A 10 11.47 10.89 11.15
C GLY A 10 12.37 11.84 10.37
N ALA A 11 13.59 12.08 10.86
CA ALA A 11 14.58 12.91 10.18
C ALA A 11 15.01 12.33 8.83
N LEU A 12 15.24 11.01 8.75
CA LEU A 12 15.58 10.32 7.51
C LEU A 12 14.43 10.38 6.50
N CYS A 13 13.19 10.17 6.95
CA CYS A 13 12.00 10.28 6.12
C CYS A 13 11.83 11.71 5.57
N ALA A 14 11.96 12.73 6.43
CA ALA A 14 11.90 14.14 6.03
C ALA A 14 13.00 14.50 5.01
N GLY A 15 14.24 14.03 5.24
CA GLY A 15 15.34 14.17 4.28
C GLY A 15 15.05 13.47 2.95
N GLY A 16 14.42 12.28 2.99
CA GLY A 16 13.97 11.56 1.81
C GLY A 16 12.92 12.31 1.00
N ILE A 17 11.93 12.91 1.67
CA ILE A 17 10.90 13.77 1.06
C ILE A 17 11.57 14.98 0.41
N ALA A 18 12.48 15.66 1.12
CA ALA A 18 13.21 16.81 0.59
C ALA A 18 14.09 16.44 -0.62
N ALA A 19 14.64 15.23 -0.64
CA ALA A 19 15.42 14.69 -1.75
C ALA A 19 14.56 14.20 -2.92
N THR A 20 13.24 14.09 -2.76
CA THR A 20 12.28 13.78 -3.83
C THR A 20 11.54 15.05 -4.22
N ARG A 21 12.23 15.95 -4.93
CA ARG A 21 11.57 17.10 -5.58
C ARG A 21 11.13 16.68 -6.98
N ASP A 22 9.83 16.69 -7.19
CA ASP A 22 9.25 16.61 -8.53
C ASP A 22 8.90 18.04 -8.96
N ALA A 23 9.27 18.41 -10.18
CA ALA A 23 8.93 19.71 -10.75
C ALA A 23 7.43 19.71 -11.09
N GLY A 24 6.61 20.25 -10.20
CA GLY A 24 5.15 20.23 -10.36
C GLY A 24 4.68 21.28 -11.35
N HIS A 25 4.10 20.84 -12.46
CA HIS A 25 3.06 21.60 -13.15
C HIS A 25 1.73 20.95 -12.79
N LEU A 26 0.84 21.67 -12.10
CA LEU A 26 -0.48 21.15 -11.74
C LEU A 26 -1.31 21.00 -13.02
N GLU A 27 -1.37 19.80 -13.60
CA GLU A 27 -2.38 19.49 -14.62
C GLU A 27 -3.79 19.52 -13.99
N ARG A 28 -4.81 19.91 -14.78
CA ARG A 28 -6.22 19.90 -14.35
C ARG A 28 -6.62 18.53 -13.80
N SER A 29 -7.31 18.52 -12.65
CA SER A 29 -7.92 17.32 -12.06
C SER A 29 -8.70 16.56 -13.12
N ARG A 30 -8.43 15.26 -13.30
CA ARG A 30 -9.21 14.44 -14.24
C ARG A 30 -10.41 13.87 -13.50
N ILE A 31 -11.59 14.15 -14.04
CA ILE A 31 -12.89 13.75 -13.47
C ILE A 31 -13.03 12.22 -13.42
N GLU A 32 -12.26 11.48 -14.22
CA GLU A 32 -12.26 10.01 -14.24
C GLU A 32 -11.65 9.38 -12.97
N ASP A 33 -10.68 10.02 -12.31
CA ASP A 33 -9.97 9.43 -11.17
C ASP A 33 -10.91 9.13 -9.97
N PRO A 34 -11.81 10.05 -9.54
CA PRO A 34 -12.87 9.76 -8.57
C PRO A 34 -13.76 8.57 -8.94
N LEU A 35 -14.17 8.45 -10.20
CA LEU A 35 -15.06 7.38 -10.66
C LEU A 35 -14.35 6.02 -10.64
N LEU A 36 -13.10 5.98 -11.07
CA LEU A 36 -12.28 4.78 -11.06
C LEU A 36 -11.99 4.31 -9.63
N ALA A 37 -11.65 5.23 -8.72
CA ALA A 37 -11.46 4.91 -7.31
C ALA A 37 -12.76 4.45 -6.64
N LEU A 38 -13.89 5.09 -6.95
CA LEU A 38 -15.20 4.64 -6.49
C LEU A 38 -15.51 3.21 -6.94
N GLY A 39 -15.27 2.90 -8.22
CA GLY A 39 -15.44 1.55 -8.77
C GLY A 39 -14.57 0.51 -8.06
N GLY A 40 -13.32 0.86 -7.76
CA GLY A 40 -12.41 0.03 -6.97
C GLY A 40 -12.93 -0.21 -5.54
N ALA A 41 -13.41 0.83 -4.87
CA ALA A 41 -13.95 0.73 -3.51
C ALA A 41 -15.21 -0.14 -3.44
N ILE A 42 -16.14 0.03 -4.39
CA ILE A 42 -17.35 -0.79 -4.48
C ILE A 42 -16.98 -2.26 -4.73
N SER A 43 -16.07 -2.52 -5.68
CA SER A 43 -15.70 -3.88 -6.08
C SER A 43 -15.06 -4.66 -4.93
N SER A 44 -14.07 -4.08 -4.25
CA SER A 44 -13.40 -4.77 -3.14
C SER A 44 -14.30 -4.91 -1.91
N MET A 45 -15.17 -3.92 -1.65
CA MET A 45 -16.17 -4.02 -0.59
C MET A 45 -17.19 -5.12 -0.88
N ALA A 46 -17.66 -5.25 -2.12
CA ALA A 46 -18.60 -6.30 -2.51
C ALA A 46 -17.98 -7.70 -2.35
N LEU A 47 -16.75 -7.89 -2.83
CA LEU A 47 -16.01 -9.14 -2.65
C LEU A 47 -15.84 -9.50 -1.17
N MET A 48 -15.49 -8.53 -0.33
CA MET A 48 -15.27 -8.75 1.10
C MET A 48 -16.57 -9.00 1.87
N ARG A 49 -17.59 -8.16 1.68
CA ARG A 49 -18.82 -8.17 2.49
C ARG A 49 -19.86 -9.18 1.98
N ALA A 50 -20.06 -9.29 0.67
CA ALA A 50 -21.02 -10.22 0.08
C ALA A 50 -20.38 -11.57 -0.27
N GLY A 51 -19.14 -11.55 -0.77
CA GLY A 51 -18.42 -12.76 -1.15
C GLY A 51 -17.68 -13.48 -0.02
N GLY A 52 -17.59 -12.87 1.17
CA GLY A 52 -16.82 -13.42 2.30
C GLY A 52 -15.32 -13.56 2.02
N VAL A 53 -14.80 -12.87 1.00
CA VAL A 53 -13.40 -12.96 0.58
C VAL A 53 -12.52 -12.22 1.59
N ALA A 54 -11.37 -12.80 1.93
CA ALA A 54 -10.40 -12.14 2.81
C ALA A 54 -10.03 -10.74 2.29
N PRO A 55 -9.86 -9.72 3.16
CA PRO A 55 -9.69 -8.32 2.74
C PRO A 55 -8.58 -8.13 1.69
N ILE A 56 -7.42 -8.74 1.89
CA ILE A 56 -6.28 -8.58 0.97
C ILE A 56 -6.58 -9.21 -0.39
N LEU A 57 -7.20 -10.41 -0.40
CA LEU A 57 -7.63 -11.05 -1.64
C LEU A 57 -8.64 -10.20 -2.41
N ALA A 58 -9.61 -9.60 -1.71
CA ALA A 58 -10.59 -8.69 -2.31
C ALA A 58 -9.93 -7.46 -2.95
N ALA A 59 -8.96 -6.84 -2.26
CA ALA A 59 -8.19 -5.72 -2.83
C ALA A 59 -7.35 -6.15 -4.03
N THR A 60 -6.64 -7.28 -3.96
CA THR A 60 -5.77 -7.74 -5.05
C THR A 60 -6.54 -8.23 -6.25
N ALA A 61 -7.73 -8.85 -6.07
CA ALA A 61 -8.62 -9.21 -7.16
C ALA A 61 -9.12 -7.95 -7.89
N THR A 62 -9.50 -6.92 -7.13
CA THR A 62 -9.89 -5.62 -7.70
C THR A 62 -8.72 -4.93 -8.41
N GLY A 63 -7.51 -4.99 -7.83
CA GLY A 63 -6.28 -4.50 -8.45
C GLY A 63 -5.92 -5.24 -9.74
N LEU A 64 -6.12 -6.57 -9.78
CA LEU A 64 -5.93 -7.37 -10.98
C LEU A 64 -6.90 -6.96 -12.09
N ILE A 65 -8.18 -6.77 -11.76
CA ILE A 65 -9.19 -6.24 -12.70
C ILE A 65 -8.75 -4.86 -13.19
N GLY A 66 -8.35 -3.95 -12.29
CA GLY A 66 -7.87 -2.62 -12.65
C GLY A 66 -6.64 -2.65 -13.56
N GLY A 67 -5.65 -3.48 -13.26
CA GLY A 67 -4.44 -3.62 -14.06
C GLY A 67 -4.67 -4.29 -15.42
N LEU A 68 -5.59 -5.26 -15.50
CA LEU A 68 -5.95 -5.91 -16.76
C LEU A 68 -6.88 -5.05 -17.61
N SER A 69 -7.72 -4.22 -16.99
CA SER A 69 -8.66 -3.33 -17.69
C SER A 69 -7.95 -2.42 -18.70
N VAL A 70 -6.74 -1.96 -18.37
CA VAL A 70 -5.87 -1.19 -19.25
C VAL A 70 -5.52 -1.92 -20.54
N ARG A 71 -5.38 -3.25 -20.47
CA ARG A 71 -5.02 -4.09 -21.63
C ARG A 71 -6.24 -4.52 -22.46
N TRP A 72 -7.43 -4.53 -21.86
CA TRP A 72 -8.63 -5.16 -22.43
C TRP A 72 -9.67 -4.14 -22.92
N ILE A 73 -9.70 -2.94 -22.31
CA ILE A 73 -10.68 -1.90 -22.63
C ILE A 73 -10.05 -0.93 -23.64
N LYS A 74 -10.67 -0.82 -24.82
CA LYS A 74 -10.27 0.17 -25.84
C LYS A 74 -10.39 1.59 -25.25
N GLY A 75 -9.29 2.33 -25.24
CA GLY A 75 -9.22 3.70 -24.69
C GLY A 75 -8.80 3.77 -23.22
N ALA A 76 -8.65 2.63 -22.53
CA ALA A 76 -8.03 2.63 -21.21
C ALA A 76 -6.54 2.97 -21.31
N ARG A 77 -6.03 3.70 -20.32
CA ARG A 77 -4.66 4.20 -20.28
C ARG A 77 -3.92 3.59 -19.09
N ASP A 78 -2.60 3.49 -19.18
CA ASP A 78 -1.77 2.82 -18.17
C ASP A 78 -1.95 3.36 -16.74
N TYR A 79 -2.40 4.61 -16.61
CA TYR A 79 -2.66 5.23 -15.31
C TYR A 79 -4.01 4.85 -14.68
N HIS A 80 -4.96 4.27 -15.41
CA HIS A 80 -6.32 3.98 -14.91
C HIS A 80 -6.33 2.89 -13.83
N GLY A 81 -5.39 1.94 -13.86
CA GLY A 81 -5.32 0.88 -12.85
C GLY A 81 -5.00 1.41 -11.44
N ALA A 82 -4.25 2.51 -11.33
CA ALA A 82 -3.81 3.07 -10.06
C ALA A 82 -4.95 3.64 -9.19
N PRO A 83 -5.86 4.51 -9.69
CA PRO A 83 -7.00 4.96 -8.91
C PRO A 83 -7.96 3.80 -8.55
N ILE A 84 -8.17 2.82 -9.44
CA ILE A 84 -8.96 1.62 -9.12
C ILE A 84 -8.34 0.88 -7.92
N TYR A 85 -7.04 0.62 -7.96
CA TYR A 85 -6.38 -0.10 -6.87
C TYR A 85 -6.33 0.71 -5.57
N ALA A 86 -6.13 2.03 -5.66
CA ALA A 86 -6.25 2.93 -4.51
C ALA A 86 -7.65 2.88 -3.87
N GLY A 87 -8.70 2.91 -4.69
CA GLY A 87 -10.07 2.74 -4.26
C GLY A 87 -10.33 1.38 -3.60
N ALA A 88 -9.74 0.31 -4.15
CA ALA A 88 -9.84 -1.03 -3.58
C ALA A 88 -9.37 -1.08 -2.11
N PHE A 89 -8.36 -0.27 -1.75
CA PHE A 89 -7.87 -0.15 -0.38
C PHE A 89 -8.89 0.47 0.56
N VAL A 90 -9.69 1.42 0.08
CA VAL A 90 -10.81 1.99 0.83
C VAL A 90 -11.90 0.94 1.04
N GLY A 91 -12.25 0.17 0.01
CA GLY A 91 -13.33 -0.82 0.10
C GLY A 91 -13.07 -1.98 1.07
N ILE A 92 -11.81 -2.27 1.38
CA ILE A 92 -11.42 -3.28 2.38
C ILE A 92 -11.31 -2.71 3.80
N THR A 93 -11.71 -1.46 4.01
CA THR A 93 -11.75 -0.85 5.34
C THR A 93 -12.77 -1.57 6.23
N SER A 94 -12.39 -1.78 7.49
CA SER A 94 -13.24 -2.42 8.48
C SER A 94 -14.57 -1.68 8.65
N ALA A 95 -15.66 -2.43 8.84
CA ALA A 95 -16.96 -1.88 9.18
C ALA A 95 -16.96 -1.14 10.54
N LEU A 96 -15.95 -1.32 11.39
CA LEU A 96 -15.81 -0.48 12.59
C LEU A 96 -15.32 0.93 12.23
N VAL A 97 -14.44 1.05 11.22
CA VAL A 97 -13.89 2.34 10.78
C VAL A 97 -14.85 3.06 9.82
N LEU A 98 -15.44 2.35 8.85
CA LEU A 98 -16.45 2.88 7.93
C LEU A 98 -17.75 2.05 8.05
N PRO A 99 -18.66 2.43 8.96
CA PRO A 99 -19.81 1.59 9.36
C PRO A 99 -20.85 1.35 8.27
N SER A 100 -20.99 2.28 7.34
CA SER A 100 -22.02 2.22 6.31
C SER A 100 -21.40 2.12 4.93
N PHE A 101 -22.15 1.53 4.01
CA PHE A 101 -21.84 1.52 2.58
C PHE A 101 -21.57 2.94 2.04
N TRP A 102 -22.37 3.92 2.47
CA TRP A 102 -22.25 5.32 2.06
C TRP A 102 -20.91 5.96 2.47
N TRP A 103 -20.39 5.61 3.64
CA TRP A 103 -19.08 6.08 4.08
C TRP A 103 -17.94 5.53 3.22
N VAL A 104 -18.06 4.28 2.75
CA VAL A 104 -17.10 3.68 1.81
C VAL A 104 -17.16 4.36 0.45
N LEU A 105 -18.36 4.68 -0.06
CA LEU A 105 -18.52 5.42 -1.32
C LEU A 105 -17.88 6.81 -1.25
N LEU A 106 -18.19 7.56 -0.19
CA LEU A 106 -17.62 8.89 0.02
C LEU A 106 -16.10 8.83 0.08
N ALA A 107 -15.54 7.88 0.84
CA ALA A 107 -14.10 7.70 0.93
C ALA A 107 -13.47 7.29 -0.41
N GLY A 108 -14.14 6.46 -1.22
CA GLY A 108 -13.68 6.09 -2.56
C GLY A 108 -13.58 7.30 -3.50
N VAL A 109 -14.63 8.14 -3.51
CA VAL A 109 -14.66 9.40 -4.28
C VAL A 109 -13.55 10.35 -3.83
N VAL A 110 -13.42 10.57 -2.52
CA VAL A 110 -12.39 11.44 -1.93
C VAL A 110 -10.98 10.92 -2.26
N THR A 111 -10.75 9.61 -2.25
CA THR A 111 -9.47 9.01 -2.65
C THR A 111 -9.11 9.34 -4.08
N GLY A 112 -10.05 9.26 -5.03
CA GLY A 112 -9.77 9.61 -6.41
C GLY A 112 -9.52 11.11 -6.63
N PHE A 113 -10.18 11.98 -5.87
CA PHE A 113 -9.85 13.41 -5.87
C PHE A 113 -8.43 13.67 -5.35
N ILE A 114 -8.07 13.10 -4.21
CA ILE A 114 -6.72 13.21 -3.64
C ILE A 114 -5.67 12.64 -4.62
N TRP A 115 -5.96 11.51 -5.25
CA TRP A 115 -5.10 10.92 -6.27
C TRP A 115 -4.89 11.88 -7.45
N SER A 116 -5.96 12.47 -7.97
CA SER A 116 -5.90 13.40 -9.10
C SER A 116 -5.07 14.65 -8.79
N LEU A 117 -5.24 15.21 -7.59
CA LEU A 117 -4.48 16.38 -7.11
C LEU A 117 -3.02 16.06 -6.81
N SER A 118 -2.71 14.81 -6.46
CA SER A 118 -1.35 14.37 -6.11
C SER A 118 -0.60 13.71 -7.26
N ARG A 119 -1.12 13.70 -8.49
CA ARG A 119 -0.52 12.96 -9.62
C ARG A 119 0.95 13.26 -9.82
N ASP A 120 1.32 14.53 -9.86
CA ASP A 120 2.69 14.98 -10.12
C ASP A 120 3.58 14.93 -8.86
N ALA A 121 3.00 14.70 -7.69
CA ALA A 121 3.73 14.48 -6.47
C ALA A 121 4.15 13.00 -6.32
N TRP A 122 5.42 12.77 -5.99
CA TRP A 122 5.95 11.45 -5.65
C TRP A 122 5.78 10.42 -6.77
N VAL A 123 6.03 10.84 -8.02
CA VAL A 123 5.90 9.97 -9.19
C VAL A 123 6.90 8.82 -9.08
N GLY A 124 6.43 7.58 -9.20
CA GLY A 124 7.26 6.39 -9.08
C GLY A 124 7.67 6.02 -7.65
N ILE A 125 7.08 6.64 -6.63
CA ILE A 125 7.28 6.26 -5.23
C ILE A 125 6.23 5.22 -4.80
N GLY A 126 6.70 4.08 -4.31
CA GLY A 126 5.86 3.02 -3.76
C GLY A 126 5.09 3.47 -2.50
N GLY A 127 3.86 2.96 -2.32
CA GLY A 127 3.00 3.30 -1.18
C GLY A 127 2.12 4.54 -1.36
N LYS A 128 2.31 5.33 -2.42
CA LYS A 128 1.50 6.54 -2.73
C LYS A 128 0.00 6.25 -2.77
N MET A 129 -0.43 5.25 -3.56
CA MET A 129 -1.86 4.90 -3.72
C MET A 129 -2.54 4.60 -2.37
N GLY A 130 -1.90 3.77 -1.53
CA GLY A 130 -2.43 3.45 -0.22
C GLY A 130 -2.38 4.62 0.76
N THR A 131 -1.42 5.53 0.63
CA THR A 131 -1.41 6.76 1.42
C THR A 131 -2.61 7.65 1.09
N MET A 132 -2.96 7.81 -0.19
CA MET A 132 -4.15 8.59 -0.59
C MET A 132 -5.45 7.93 -0.11
N ALA A 133 -5.51 6.60 -0.14
CA ALA A 133 -6.62 5.85 0.45
C ALA A 133 -6.73 6.04 1.97
N LEU A 134 -5.59 6.05 2.69
CA LEU A 134 -5.57 6.25 4.13
C LEU A 134 -5.98 7.67 4.52
N ILE A 135 -5.46 8.70 3.85
CA ILE A 135 -5.84 10.10 4.12
C ILE A 135 -7.34 10.25 3.97
N SER A 136 -7.91 9.71 2.88
CA SER A 136 -9.35 9.71 2.65
C SER A 136 -10.12 8.95 3.73
N THR A 137 -9.73 7.70 4.01
CA THR A 137 -10.39 6.85 5.01
C THR A 137 -10.39 7.51 6.39
N PHE A 138 -9.26 8.09 6.78
CA PHE A 138 -9.11 8.83 8.03
C PHE A 138 -10.04 10.05 8.05
N ALA A 139 -9.98 10.91 7.03
CA ALA A 139 -10.82 12.10 6.93
C ALA A 139 -12.31 11.77 6.99
N VAL A 140 -12.76 10.76 6.23
CA VAL A 140 -14.16 10.32 6.25
C VAL A 140 -14.55 9.70 7.59
N SER A 141 -13.66 8.94 8.24
CA SER A 141 -13.91 8.39 9.58
C SER A 141 -14.05 9.46 10.67
N LEU A 142 -13.40 10.62 10.51
CA LEU A 142 -13.60 11.78 11.40
C LEU A 142 -15.02 12.32 11.23
N VAL A 143 -15.47 12.50 10.00
CA VAL A 143 -16.83 12.96 9.68
C VAL A 143 -17.88 11.97 10.17
N ALA A 144 -17.61 10.67 10.01
CA ALA A 144 -18.45 9.58 10.51
C ALA A 144 -18.38 9.39 12.04
N ARG A 145 -17.49 10.11 12.75
CA ARG A 145 -17.22 10.00 14.19
C ARG A 145 -16.83 8.59 14.65
N SER A 146 -16.21 7.83 13.74
CA SER A 146 -15.76 6.44 13.95
C SER A 146 -14.24 6.30 14.03
N VAL A 147 -13.48 7.39 13.93
CA VAL A 147 -12.00 7.40 13.90
C VAL A 147 -11.35 6.67 15.09
N HIS A 148 -12.01 6.61 16.24
CA HIS A 148 -11.51 5.94 17.44
C HIS A 148 -11.69 4.41 17.39
N GLN A 149 -12.55 3.92 16.51
CA GLN A 149 -12.78 2.50 16.34
C GLN A 149 -11.63 1.87 15.57
N ARG A 150 -11.21 0.68 16.00
CA ARG A 150 -10.16 -0.10 15.34
C ARG A 150 -10.75 -1.39 14.84
N GLY A 151 -10.46 -1.71 13.58
CA GLY A 151 -10.82 -3.02 13.03
C GLY A 151 -9.91 -4.12 13.54
N PRO A 152 -10.26 -5.40 13.27
CA PRO A 152 -9.32 -6.50 13.42
C PRO A 152 -8.06 -6.21 12.61
N GLY A 153 -6.88 -6.40 13.20
CA GLY A 153 -5.62 -6.21 12.50
C GLY A 153 -4.41 -6.29 13.40
N ALA A 154 -3.28 -6.59 12.75
CA ALA A 154 -1.97 -6.98 13.26
C ALA A 154 -1.88 -7.16 14.78
N HIS A 155 -1.85 -8.42 15.22
CA HIS A 155 -1.44 -8.75 16.57
C HIS A 155 -0.05 -8.14 16.86
N PRO A 156 0.18 -7.62 18.07
CA PRO A 156 1.48 -7.07 18.45
C PRO A 156 2.62 -8.06 18.23
N LEU A 157 3.85 -7.54 18.25
CA LEU A 157 5.16 -8.24 18.23
C LEU A 157 5.34 -9.40 19.24
N GLU A 158 4.28 -9.81 19.95
CA GLU A 158 4.31 -10.85 20.99
C GLU A 158 4.34 -12.27 20.40
N ALA A 159 3.99 -12.44 19.12
CA ALA A 159 4.21 -13.70 18.40
C ALA A 159 5.67 -13.80 17.90
N HIS A 160 6.61 -14.01 18.82
CA HIS A 160 8.00 -14.36 18.49
C HIS A 160 8.07 -15.51 17.47
N SER A 161 7.07 -16.39 17.48
CA SER A 161 6.90 -17.52 16.56
C SER A 161 6.84 -17.14 15.08
N ILE A 162 6.43 -15.93 14.71
CA ILE A 162 6.29 -15.53 13.30
C ILE A 162 7.32 -14.52 12.82
N LEU A 163 8.24 -14.05 13.66
CA LEU A 163 9.17 -12.96 13.30
C LEU A 163 10.04 -13.33 12.10
N LEU A 164 10.61 -14.53 12.08
CA LEU A 164 11.43 -14.98 10.96
C LEU A 164 10.62 -15.03 9.66
N ALA A 165 9.44 -15.66 9.70
CA ALA A 165 8.54 -15.74 8.54
C ALA A 165 8.11 -14.34 8.06
N ALA A 166 7.80 -13.42 8.98
CA ALA A 166 7.43 -12.04 8.67
C ALA A 166 8.53 -11.30 7.91
N PHE A 167 9.77 -11.35 8.40
CA PHE A 167 10.90 -10.71 7.72
C PHE A 167 11.27 -11.38 6.39
N LEU A 168 11.16 -12.70 6.28
CA LEU A 168 11.35 -13.39 5.00
C LEU A 168 10.29 -12.96 3.98
N VAL A 169 9.02 -12.96 4.37
CA VAL A 169 7.89 -12.53 3.53
C VAL A 169 8.10 -11.09 3.05
N GLY A 170 8.39 -10.17 3.97
CA GLY A 170 8.60 -8.77 3.62
C GLY A 170 9.85 -8.53 2.79
N GLY A 171 10.96 -9.20 3.10
CA GLY A 171 12.20 -9.09 2.35
C GLY A 171 12.11 -9.63 0.92
N VAL A 172 11.24 -10.62 0.67
CA VAL A 172 11.03 -11.24 -0.65
C VAL A 172 9.96 -10.52 -1.47
N ALA A 173 8.86 -10.09 -0.86
CA ALA A 173 7.72 -9.52 -1.58
C ALA A 173 8.08 -8.23 -2.36
N ALA A 174 8.88 -7.33 -1.75
CA ALA A 174 9.30 -6.10 -2.40
C ALA A 174 10.16 -6.35 -3.67
N PRO A 175 11.24 -7.15 -3.62
CA PRO A 175 12.02 -7.46 -4.81
C PRO A 175 11.26 -8.24 -5.89
N VAL A 176 10.41 -9.20 -5.51
CA VAL A 176 9.54 -9.91 -6.47
C VAL A 176 8.63 -8.92 -7.21
N THR A 177 7.98 -8.03 -6.46
CA THR A 177 7.11 -7.01 -7.05
C THR A 177 7.88 -6.04 -7.93
N HIS A 178 9.08 -5.64 -7.53
CA HIS A 178 9.94 -4.75 -8.32
C HIS A 178 10.37 -5.40 -9.64
N TYR A 179 10.79 -6.67 -9.59
CA TYR A 179 11.14 -7.46 -10.78
C TYR A 179 9.96 -7.55 -11.76
N LEU A 180 8.77 -7.93 -11.28
CA LEU A 180 7.58 -8.07 -12.12
C LEU A 180 7.12 -6.72 -12.68
N SER A 181 7.11 -5.67 -11.86
CA SER A 181 6.63 -4.34 -12.26
C SER A 181 7.52 -3.72 -13.34
N HIS A 182 8.84 -3.76 -13.16
CA HIS A 182 9.78 -2.97 -13.97
C HIS A 182 10.60 -3.80 -14.96
N GLN A 183 11.07 -5.00 -14.59
CA GLN A 183 11.89 -5.82 -15.50
C GLN A 183 11.03 -6.67 -16.44
N ARG A 184 9.88 -7.16 -15.96
CA ARG A 184 8.89 -7.85 -16.82
C ARG A 184 7.85 -6.92 -17.45
N GLY A 185 7.87 -5.63 -17.10
CA GLY A 185 6.96 -4.64 -17.67
C GLY A 185 5.48 -4.90 -17.36
N TRP A 186 5.15 -5.57 -16.25
CA TRP A 186 3.75 -5.78 -15.88
C TRP A 186 3.07 -4.50 -15.40
N GLY A 187 3.86 -3.46 -15.08
CA GLY A 187 3.35 -2.24 -14.46
C GLY A 187 3.14 -2.43 -12.96
N ALA A 188 3.10 -1.31 -12.23
CA ALA A 188 3.10 -1.33 -10.77
C ALA A 188 1.90 -2.11 -10.17
N VAL A 189 0.69 -1.90 -10.72
CA VAL A 189 -0.53 -2.53 -10.21
C VAL A 189 -0.50 -4.04 -10.42
N LEU A 190 -0.33 -4.54 -11.64
CA LEU A 190 -0.28 -5.99 -11.89
C LEU A 190 0.92 -6.65 -11.21
N GLY A 191 2.09 -6.00 -11.23
CA GLY A 191 3.30 -6.49 -10.57
C GLY A 191 3.14 -6.68 -9.07
N SER A 192 2.27 -5.90 -8.41
CA SER A 192 1.91 -6.07 -7.00
C SER A 192 0.74 -7.03 -6.79
N SER A 193 -0.35 -6.85 -7.54
CA SER A 193 -1.61 -7.56 -7.33
C SER A 193 -1.51 -9.06 -7.61
N VAL A 194 -0.81 -9.48 -8.68
CA VAL A 194 -0.67 -10.90 -9.04
C VAL A 194 0.07 -11.71 -7.97
N PRO A 195 1.32 -11.39 -7.59
CA PRO A 195 2.02 -12.18 -6.58
C PRO A 195 1.35 -12.09 -5.21
N THR A 196 0.73 -10.95 -4.86
CA THR A 196 0.00 -10.83 -3.60
C THR A 196 -1.27 -11.68 -3.59
N ALA A 197 -2.03 -11.72 -4.68
CA ALA A 197 -3.21 -12.57 -4.79
C ALA A 197 -2.83 -14.04 -4.66
N ALA A 198 -1.78 -14.47 -5.36
CA ALA A 198 -1.28 -15.85 -5.27
C ALA A 198 -0.84 -16.20 -3.84
N PHE A 199 -0.02 -15.36 -3.22
CA PHE A 199 0.43 -15.56 -1.84
C PHE A 199 -0.74 -15.62 -0.85
N SER A 200 -1.66 -14.65 -0.94
CA SER A 200 -2.81 -14.56 -0.02
C SER A 200 -3.81 -15.70 -0.23
N LEU A 201 -3.93 -16.22 -1.45
CA LEU A 201 -4.76 -17.38 -1.75
C LEU A 201 -4.17 -18.64 -1.13
N VAL A 202 -2.85 -18.85 -1.25
CA VAL A 202 -2.16 -19.96 -0.57
C VAL A 202 -2.35 -19.85 0.94
N MET A 203 -2.18 -18.66 1.53
CA MET A 203 -2.42 -18.45 2.96
C MET A 203 -3.87 -18.71 3.38
N ALA A 204 -4.85 -18.46 2.50
CA ALA A 204 -6.27 -18.70 2.78
C ALA A 204 -6.69 -20.17 2.61
N LEU A 205 -6.01 -20.93 1.74
CA LEU A 205 -6.30 -22.35 1.49
C LEU A 205 -5.62 -23.29 2.49
N LEU A 206 -4.56 -22.84 3.16
CA LEU A 206 -3.86 -23.65 4.15
C LEU A 206 -4.67 -23.72 5.46
N PRO A 207 -4.75 -24.91 6.11
CA PRO A 207 -5.43 -25.05 7.39
C PRO A 207 -4.87 -24.09 8.45
N ALA A 208 -5.74 -23.47 9.25
CA ALA A 208 -5.32 -22.56 10.31
C ALA A 208 -4.39 -23.22 11.35
N SER A 209 -4.44 -24.55 11.47
CA SER A 209 -3.56 -25.34 12.33
C SER A 209 -2.11 -25.42 11.83
N SER A 210 -1.86 -25.27 10.53
CA SER A 210 -0.51 -25.34 9.96
C SER A 210 0.18 -23.97 9.93
N LEU A 211 -0.58 -22.88 9.74
CA LEU A 211 -0.07 -21.52 9.73
C LEU A 211 -0.95 -20.58 10.57
N PRO A 212 -0.80 -20.59 11.91
CA PRO A 212 -1.34 -19.52 12.72
C PRO A 212 -0.79 -18.19 12.19
N HIS A 213 -1.67 -17.19 12.00
CA HIS A 213 -1.34 -15.85 11.50
C HIS A 213 -1.10 -15.68 9.97
N GLY A 214 -1.61 -16.58 9.12
CA GLY A 214 -1.54 -16.41 7.64
C GLY A 214 -2.10 -15.08 7.11
N ASN A 215 -3.07 -14.49 7.81
CA ASN A 215 -3.60 -13.14 7.52
C ASN A 215 -2.56 -12.03 7.74
N VAL A 216 -1.72 -12.14 8.78
CA VAL A 216 -0.63 -11.20 9.06
C VAL A 216 0.45 -11.32 7.99
N LEU A 217 0.83 -12.55 7.61
CA LEU A 217 1.80 -12.75 6.53
C LEU A 217 1.29 -12.19 5.20
N SER A 218 0.00 -12.39 4.90
CA SER A 218 -0.63 -11.80 3.71
C SER A 218 -0.54 -10.27 3.73
N TYR A 219 -0.79 -9.64 4.89
CA TYR A 219 -0.68 -8.18 5.05
C TYR A 219 0.74 -7.68 4.84
N LEU A 220 1.73 -8.40 5.37
CA LEU A 220 3.14 -8.06 5.20
C LEU A 220 3.61 -8.21 3.76
N TRP A 221 3.19 -9.28 3.07
CA TRP A 221 3.46 -9.46 1.64
C TRP A 221 2.84 -8.30 0.85
N TYR A 222 1.56 -8.04 1.08
CA TYR A 222 0.80 -7.01 0.41
C TYR A 222 1.41 -5.62 0.57
N GLY A 223 1.72 -5.19 1.79
CA GLY A 223 2.32 -3.87 2.00
C GLY A 223 3.77 -3.79 1.56
N SER A 224 4.56 -4.85 1.70
CA SER A 224 5.93 -4.86 1.18
C SER A 224 5.96 -4.84 -0.36
N SER A 225 4.97 -5.44 -1.03
CA SER A 225 4.81 -5.32 -2.49
C SER A 225 4.72 -3.85 -2.92
N PHE A 226 4.17 -2.97 -2.08
CA PHE A 226 4.07 -1.55 -2.39
C PHE A 226 5.42 -0.84 -2.40
N VAL A 227 6.37 -1.28 -1.57
CA VAL A 227 7.77 -0.84 -1.66
C VAL A 227 8.35 -1.23 -3.02
N GLY A 228 8.08 -2.46 -3.48
CA GLY A 228 8.54 -2.98 -4.77
C GLY A 228 8.01 -2.22 -5.98
N MET A 229 6.85 -1.56 -5.89
CA MET A 229 6.31 -0.70 -6.95
C MET A 229 7.17 0.55 -7.20
N THR A 230 8.09 0.89 -6.30
CA THR A 230 9.01 2.04 -6.47
C THR A 230 9.87 1.87 -7.73
N THR A 231 9.98 2.92 -8.54
CA THR A 231 10.78 2.87 -9.77
C THR A 231 12.28 2.83 -9.46
N PRO A 232 13.11 2.19 -10.32
CA PRO A 232 14.55 2.03 -10.09
C PRO A 232 15.32 3.36 -9.99
N GLU A 233 14.78 4.45 -10.54
CA GLU A 233 15.35 5.81 -10.48
C GLU A 233 15.18 6.42 -9.08
N ARG A 234 14.14 6.00 -8.33
CA ARG A 234 13.83 6.55 -7.02
C ARG A 234 14.63 5.85 -5.93
N VAL A 235 14.46 4.55 -5.76
CA VAL A 235 15.30 3.74 -4.88
C VAL A 235 16.29 3.04 -5.78
N ALA A 236 17.58 3.32 -5.59
CA ALA A 236 18.69 2.89 -6.45
C ALA A 236 18.44 1.51 -7.09
N ARG A 237 18.83 1.33 -8.36
CA ARG A 237 18.70 0.11 -9.20
C ARG A 237 19.17 -1.22 -8.56
N SER A 238 19.70 -1.19 -7.34
CA SER A 238 20.09 -2.35 -6.57
C SER A 238 18.89 -3.09 -6.00
N PHE A 239 18.78 -4.37 -6.38
CA PHE A 239 17.84 -5.34 -5.81
C PHE A 239 17.87 -5.37 -4.28
N TRP A 240 19.08 -5.27 -3.69
CA TRP A 240 19.27 -5.29 -2.23
C TRP A 240 18.68 -4.06 -1.54
N ALA A 241 18.69 -2.89 -2.18
CA ALA A 241 18.09 -1.69 -1.60
C ALA A 241 16.56 -1.85 -1.48
N ILE A 242 15.92 -2.47 -2.47
CA ILE A 242 14.49 -2.79 -2.43
C ILE A 242 14.19 -3.83 -1.33
N ALA A 243 15.01 -4.88 -1.22
CA ALA A 243 14.85 -5.91 -0.17
C ALA A 243 14.97 -5.31 1.24
N LEU A 244 16.01 -4.50 1.49
CA LEU A 244 16.21 -3.80 2.75
C LEU A 244 15.05 -2.85 3.08
N THR A 245 14.49 -2.19 2.07
CA THR A 245 13.31 -1.32 2.27
C THR A 245 12.06 -2.14 2.60
N GLY A 246 11.91 -3.35 2.04
CA GLY A 246 10.85 -4.30 2.41
C GLY A 246 10.99 -4.83 3.84
N LEU A 247 12.22 -5.07 4.31
CA LEU A 247 12.50 -5.40 5.72
C LEU A 247 12.18 -4.24 6.65
N LEU A 248 12.52 -3.00 6.28
CA LEU A 248 12.15 -1.80 7.02
C LEU A 248 10.62 -1.63 7.09
N PHE A 249 9.93 -1.83 5.98
CA PHE A 249 8.46 -1.86 5.95
C PHE A 249 7.91 -2.88 6.95
N THR A 250 8.45 -4.09 6.97
CA THR A 250 7.99 -5.16 7.86
C THR A 250 8.16 -4.78 9.33
N TRP A 251 9.33 -4.24 9.67
CA TRP A 251 9.60 -3.77 11.02
C TRP A 251 8.63 -2.66 11.45
N LEU A 252 8.39 -1.67 10.57
CA LEU A 252 7.43 -0.59 10.83
C LEU A 252 5.99 -1.12 10.91
N ALA A 253 5.61 -2.05 10.03
CA ALA A 253 4.26 -2.62 9.98
C ALA A 253 3.94 -3.42 11.24
N LEU A 254 4.88 -4.21 11.76
CA LEU A 254 4.71 -4.93 13.01
C LEU A 254 4.64 -4.00 14.22
N ARG A 255 5.30 -2.84 14.17
CA ARG A 255 5.32 -1.88 15.28
C ARG A 255 4.12 -0.95 15.30
N PHE A 256 3.73 -0.44 14.14
CA PHE A 256 2.72 0.62 13.98
C PHE A 256 1.40 0.12 13.39
N GLY A 257 1.36 -1.09 12.83
CA GLY A 257 0.15 -1.73 12.30
C GLY A 257 -1.04 -1.72 13.26
N PRO A 258 -0.87 -1.98 14.57
CA PRO A 258 -1.98 -1.92 15.53
C PRO A 258 -2.63 -0.54 15.67
N VAL A 259 -1.89 0.55 15.42
CA VAL A 259 -2.37 1.92 15.65
C VAL A 259 -3.47 2.30 14.67
N LEU A 260 -3.30 1.90 13.40
CA LEU A 260 -4.20 2.20 12.28
C LEU A 260 -4.93 0.95 11.78
N SER A 261 -5.12 -0.02 12.69
CA SER A 261 -5.74 -1.30 12.38
C SER A 261 -7.16 -1.13 11.85
N GLY A 262 -7.45 -1.79 10.73
CA GLY A 262 -8.75 -1.74 10.07
C GLY A 262 -8.98 -0.53 9.17
N MET A 263 -8.08 0.46 9.13
CA MET A 263 -8.15 1.56 8.16
C MET A 263 -7.57 1.12 6.81
N GLY A 264 -8.34 1.32 5.74
CA GLY A 264 -7.87 1.13 4.38
C GLY A 264 -6.66 2.02 4.07
N GLY A 265 -5.64 1.46 3.41
CA GLY A 265 -4.45 2.21 3.00
C GLY A 265 -3.29 2.27 4.01
N THR A 266 -3.43 1.72 5.22
CA THR A 266 -2.35 1.68 6.24
C THR A 266 -1.06 1.06 5.71
N ALA A 267 -1.14 -0.06 4.99
CA ALA A 267 0.03 -0.67 4.35
C ALA A 267 0.73 0.30 3.38
N GLY A 268 -0.03 1.16 2.70
CA GLY A 268 0.48 2.18 1.80
C GLY A 268 1.33 3.24 2.48
N VAL A 269 0.83 3.83 3.57
CA VAL A 269 1.59 4.88 4.28
C VAL A 269 2.86 4.31 4.90
N VAL A 270 2.82 3.09 5.43
CA VAL A 270 4.00 2.44 6.01
C VAL A 270 5.03 2.15 4.91
N ALA A 271 4.60 1.70 3.73
CA ALA A 271 5.48 1.52 2.58
C ALA A 271 6.08 2.85 2.11
N LEU A 272 5.27 3.91 2.03
CA LEU A 272 5.72 5.25 1.64
C LEU A 272 6.81 5.76 2.59
N VAL A 273 6.57 5.68 3.90
CA VAL A 273 7.56 6.06 4.94
C VAL A 273 8.84 5.24 4.81
N SER A 274 8.72 3.94 4.52
CA SER A 274 9.90 3.07 4.32
C SER A 274 10.74 3.52 3.13
N VAL A 275 10.09 3.82 2.00
CA VAL A 275 10.75 4.28 0.78
C VAL A 275 11.43 5.64 1.00
N PHE A 276 10.75 6.60 1.64
CA PHE A 276 11.37 7.89 1.95
C PHE A 276 12.52 7.77 2.95
N THR A 277 12.39 6.90 3.95
CA THR A 277 13.49 6.63 4.89
C THR A 277 14.72 6.10 4.14
N MET A 278 14.54 5.12 3.25
CA MET A 278 15.65 4.60 2.43
C MET A 278 16.24 5.68 1.52
N ARG A 279 15.41 6.53 0.90
CA ARG A 279 15.86 7.69 0.12
C ARG A 279 16.73 8.63 0.94
N GLY A 280 16.32 8.96 2.17
CA GLY A 280 17.08 9.82 3.07
C GLY A 280 18.43 9.22 3.45
N ILE A 281 18.49 7.91 3.69
CA ILE A 281 19.75 7.19 3.93
C ILE A 281 20.68 7.32 2.71
N GLN A 282 20.14 7.14 1.50
CA GLN A 282 20.91 7.23 0.26
C GLN A 282 21.37 8.66 -0.06
N SER A 283 20.60 9.69 0.28
CA SER A 283 21.03 11.08 0.09
C SER A 283 22.18 11.45 1.02
N LEU A 284 22.14 11.00 2.28
CA LEU A 284 23.22 11.22 3.24
C LEU A 284 24.52 10.52 2.85
N SER A 285 24.44 9.29 2.33
CA SER A 285 25.64 8.54 1.91
C SER A 285 26.33 9.15 0.69
N ARG A 286 25.58 9.85 -0.18
CA ARG A 286 26.15 10.61 -1.30
C ARG A 286 26.89 11.87 -0.83
N LEU A 287 26.33 12.60 0.14
CA LEU A 287 26.98 13.79 0.72
C LEU A 287 28.31 13.48 1.42
N LYS A 288 28.48 12.26 1.96
CA LYS A 288 29.77 11.85 2.56
C LYS A 288 30.84 11.48 1.53
N ARG A 289 30.47 11.29 0.26
CA ARG A 289 31.40 10.92 -0.83
C ARG A 289 31.85 12.12 -1.66
N THR A 290 31.25 13.28 -1.44
CA THR A 290 31.63 14.59 -1.99
C THR A 290 32.47 15.35 -0.98
#